data_AF-A0A0F8VZZ1-F1
#
_entry.id   AF-A0A0F8VZZ1-F1
#
_cell.length_a   1.000
_cell.length_b   1.000
_cell.length_c   1.000
_cell.angle_alpha   90.00
_cell.angle_beta   90.00
_cell.angle_gamma   90.00
#
_symmetry.space_group_name_H-M   'P 1'
#
loop_
_entity.id
_entity.type
_entity.pdbx_description
1 polymer ?
#
loop_
_entity_poly.entity_id
_entity_poly.type
_entity_poly.pdbx_seq_one_letter_code
_entity_poly.pdbx_strand_id
1 'polypeptide(L)'
;MNISCLKMIARQQPIRTLSLILVQIKITCNNNIPLYKKLAPKIRELKALGLTQNEMVCRLKISRKTILKSFLYLKDSQENANQL
;
A
#
# COMPACT_ATOMS: atom_id res chain seq x y z
N MET A 1 46.09 24.94 16.79
CA MET A 1 44.76 24.40 17.15
C MET A 1 43.73 25.40 16.68
N ASN A 2 42.87 25.05 15.74
CA ASN A 2 41.62 25.78 15.47
C ASN A 2 40.67 24.82 14.76
N ILE A 3 39.77 24.21 15.53
CA ILE A 3 38.69 23.38 15.03
C ILE A 3 37.60 24.36 14.57
N SER A 4 37.43 24.49 13.26
CA SER A 4 36.34 25.27 12.69
C SER A 4 35.03 24.53 12.98
N CYS A 5 34.28 25.05 13.97
CA CYS A 5 32.91 24.66 14.23
C CYS A 5 32.02 25.00 13.02
N LEU A 6 31.85 24.07 12.07
CA LEU A 6 30.79 24.19 11.08
C LEU A 6 29.46 23.79 11.72
N LYS A 7 28.66 24.83 11.97
CA LYS A 7 27.37 24.83 12.66
C LYS A 7 26.31 24.08 11.85
N MET A 8 25.86 22.93 12.37
CA MET A 8 24.79 22.13 11.77
C MET A 8 23.42 22.76 12.13
N ILE A 9 22.72 23.35 11.15
CA ILE A 9 21.37 23.90 11.35
C ILE A 9 20.36 22.76 11.23
N ALA A 10 19.89 22.24 12.37
CA ALA A 10 18.80 21.28 12.42
C ALA A 10 17.47 22.00 12.17
N ARG A 11 16.89 21.87 10.96
CA ARG A 11 15.49 22.21 10.73
C ARG A 11 14.62 21.10 11.33
N GLN A 12 14.20 21.25 12.58
CA GLN A 12 13.14 20.40 13.15
C GLN A 12 11.84 20.68 12.39
N GLN A 13 11.52 19.82 11.42
CA GLN A 13 10.17 19.77 10.88
C GLN A 13 9.26 19.20 11.99
N PRO A 14 8.10 19.80 12.26
CA PRO A 14 7.16 19.26 13.25
C PRO A 14 6.77 17.84 12.84
N ILE A 15 6.86 16.89 13.78
CA ILE A 15 6.50 15.49 13.57
C ILE A 15 5.01 15.44 13.27
N ARG A 16 4.66 15.22 11.99
CA ARG A 16 3.28 14.93 11.61
C ARG A 16 2.98 13.50 12.05
N THR A 17 2.12 13.34 13.04
CA THR A 17 1.57 12.03 13.38
C THR A 17 0.81 11.51 12.16
N LEU A 18 1.18 10.32 11.70
CA LEU A 18 0.66 9.67 10.48
C LEU A 18 -0.86 9.43 10.50
N SER A 19 -1.52 9.65 11.64
CA SER A 19 -2.93 9.37 11.88
C SER A 19 -3.91 10.42 11.31
N LEU A 20 -3.45 11.58 10.85
CA LEU A 20 -4.32 12.69 10.43
C LEU A 20 -4.59 12.77 8.91
N ILE A 21 -4.02 11.89 8.09
CA ILE A 21 -4.36 11.85 6.66
C ILE A 21 -5.59 10.97 6.49
N LEU A 22 -6.78 11.56 6.66
CA LEU A 22 -8.02 10.94 6.22
C LEU A 22 -7.99 10.82 4.69
N VAL A 23 -7.54 9.67 4.19
CA VAL A 23 -7.62 9.34 2.76
C VAL A 23 -9.10 9.19 2.40
N GLN A 24 -9.72 10.26 1.94
CA GLN A 24 -11.05 10.21 1.32
C GLN A 24 -10.90 9.50 -0.03
N ILE A 25 -11.06 8.17 -0.05
CA ILE A 25 -10.92 7.38 -1.28
C ILE A 25 -12.24 7.42 -2.06
N LYS A 26 -12.29 8.25 -3.10
CA LYS A 26 -13.31 8.11 -4.17
C LYS A 26 -12.86 7.01 -5.13
N ILE A 27 -13.54 5.86 -5.12
CA ILE A 27 -13.30 4.79 -6.11
C ILE A 27 -14.11 5.14 -7.36
N THR A 28 -13.43 5.44 -8.47
CA THR A 28 -14.08 5.68 -9.76
C THR A 28 -14.46 4.36 -10.45
N CYS A 29 -15.72 4.24 -10.87
CA CYS A 29 -16.26 3.05 -11.52
C CYS A 29 -15.96 3.06 -13.02
N ASN A 30 -14.72 2.78 -13.43
CA ASN A 30 -14.42 2.52 -14.85
C ASN A 30 -14.76 1.04 -15.16
N ASN A 31 -15.73 0.77 -16.05
CA ASN A 31 -16.39 -0.54 -16.19
C ASN A 31 -15.54 -1.66 -16.81
N ASN A 32 -14.35 -1.34 -17.34
CA ASN A 32 -13.56 -2.31 -18.12
C ASN A 32 -12.48 -3.06 -17.32
N ILE A 33 -12.24 -2.68 -16.07
CA ILE A 33 -11.17 -3.29 -15.26
C ILE A 33 -11.79 -4.29 -14.29
N PRO A 34 -11.34 -5.57 -14.28
CA PRO A 34 -11.90 -6.56 -13.39
C PRO A 34 -11.59 -6.22 -11.93
N LEU A 35 -12.55 -6.53 -11.05
CA LEU A 35 -12.53 -6.12 -9.63
C LEU A 35 -11.25 -6.59 -8.90
N TYR A 36 -10.75 -7.79 -9.18
CA TYR A 36 -9.54 -8.30 -8.54
C TYR A 36 -8.29 -7.46 -8.88
N LYS A 37 -8.19 -6.93 -10.09
CA LYS A 37 -7.10 -6.07 -10.53
C LYS A 37 -7.18 -4.69 -9.88
N LYS A 38 -8.38 -4.15 -9.68
CA LYS A 38 -8.59 -2.90 -8.93
C LYS A 38 -8.18 -3.02 -7.46
N LEU A 39 -8.41 -4.18 -6.85
CA LEU A 39 -8.13 -4.43 -5.43
C LEU A 39 -6.67 -4.80 -5.16
N ALA A 40 -5.92 -5.25 -6.17
CA ALA A 40 -4.53 -5.65 -6.05
C ALA A 40 -3.63 -4.66 -5.27
N PRO A 41 -3.60 -3.34 -5.57
CA PRO A 41 -2.76 -2.41 -4.80
C PRO A 41 -3.16 -2.33 -3.32
N LYS A 42 -4.46 -2.30 -3.02
CA LYS A 42 -4.97 -2.23 -1.66
C LYS A 42 -4.71 -3.50 -0.87
N ILE A 43 -4.82 -4.67 -1.51
CA ILE A 43 -4.49 -5.96 -0.88
C ILE A 43 -2.98 -6.04 -0.59
N ARG A 44 -2.13 -5.48 -1.45
CA ARG A 44 -0.69 -5.40 -1.19
C ARG A 44 -0.38 -4.57 0.06
N GLU A 45 -1.03 -3.41 0.23
CA GLU A 45 -0.90 -2.58 1.42
C GLU A 45 -1.38 -3.32 2.68
N LEU A 46 -2.55 -3.95 2.63
CA LEU A 46 -3.10 -4.70 3.77
C LEU A 46 -2.20 -5.89 4.16
N LYS A 47 -1.58 -6.55 3.17
CA LYS A 47 -0.58 -7.60 3.42
C LYS A 47 0.68 -7.04 4.10
N ALA A 48 1.15 -5.86 3.67
CA ALA A 48 2.30 -5.20 4.29
C ALA A 48 2.02 -4.78 5.75
N LEU A 49 0.75 -4.50 6.08
CA LEU A 49 0.29 -4.28 7.46
C LEU A 49 0.12 -5.58 8.27
N GLY A 50 0.46 -6.74 7.70
CA GLY A 50 0.40 -8.03 8.40
C GLY A 50 -1.00 -8.62 8.55
N LEU A 51 -2.00 -8.11 7.82
CA LEU A 51 -3.37 -8.61 7.93
C LEU A 51 -3.53 -9.98 7.25
N THR A 52 -4.30 -10.85 7.91
CA THR A 52 -4.63 -12.17 7.38
C THR A 52 -5.71 -12.09 6.30
N GLN A 53 -5.80 -13.11 5.45
CA GLN A 53 -6.81 -13.15 4.38
C GLN A 53 -8.24 -13.06 4.91
N ASN A 54 -8.52 -13.70 6.05
CA ASN A 54 -9.83 -13.67 6.68
C ASN A 54 -10.18 -12.26 7.17
N GLU A 55 -9.23 -11.54 7.77
CA GLU A 55 -9.45 -10.15 8.18
C GLU A 55 -9.67 -9.23 6.98
N MET A 56 -8.95 -9.45 5.88
CA MET A 56 -9.16 -8.70 4.64
C MET A 56 -10.56 -8.93 4.04
N VAL A 57 -11.07 -10.16 4.07
CA VAL A 57 -12.45 -10.48 3.66
C VAL A 57 -13.45 -9.70 4.50
N CYS A 58 -13.30 -9.72 5.82
CA CYS A 58 -14.21 -9.05 6.74
C CYS A 58 -14.19 -7.53 6.56
N ARG A 59 -12.98 -6.93 6.45
CA ARG A 59 -12.81 -5.48 6.33
C ARG A 59 -13.23 -4.93 4.97
N LEU A 60 -12.93 -5.66 3.90
CA LEU A 60 -13.26 -5.23 2.54
C LEU A 60 -14.67 -5.67 2.11
N LYS A 61 -15.31 -6.58 2.85
CA LYS A 61 -16.61 -7.19 2.50
C LYS A 61 -16.62 -7.79 1.08
N ILE A 62 -15.51 -8.44 0.72
CA ILE A 62 -15.28 -9.00 -0.62
C ILE A 62 -15.08 -10.51 -0.51
N SER A 63 -15.55 -11.25 -1.50
CA SER A 63 -15.44 -12.70 -1.51
C SER A 63 -13.98 -13.16 -1.41
N ARG A 64 -13.75 -14.26 -0.68
CA ARG A 64 -12.44 -14.94 -0.60
C ARG A 64 -11.87 -15.25 -1.98
N LYS A 65 -12.72 -15.69 -2.92
CA LYS A 65 -12.33 -16.00 -4.30
C LYS A 65 -11.74 -14.79 -5.02
N THR A 66 -12.31 -13.60 -4.84
CA THR A 66 -11.82 -12.36 -5.44
C THR A 66 -10.46 -11.98 -4.87
N ILE A 67 -10.28 -12.09 -3.55
CA ILE A 67 -9.02 -11.78 -2.88
C ILE A 67 -7.91 -12.73 -3.34
N LEU A 68 -8.21 -14.02 -3.46
CA LEU A 68 -7.26 -15.02 -3.97
C LEU A 68 -6.83 -14.72 -5.42
N LYS A 69 -7.78 -14.36 -6.29
CA LYS A 69 -7.46 -13.92 -7.67
C LYS A 69 -6.57 -12.67 -7.68
N SER A 70 -6.78 -11.72 -6.77
CA SER A 70 -5.91 -10.55 -6.65
C SER A 70 -4.50 -10.92 -6.20
N PHE A 71 -4.34 -11.91 -5.31
CA PHE A 71 -3.03 -12.39 -4.91
C PHE A 71 -2.27 -13.07 -6.04
N LEU A 72 -2.96 -13.89 -6.85
CA LEU A 72 -2.38 -14.51 -8.03
C LEU A 72 -1.86 -13.44 -9.00
N TYR A 73 -2.70 -12.47 -9.33
CA TYR A 73 -2.33 -11.34 -10.18
C TYR A 73 -1.09 -10.56 -9.68
N LEU A 74 -0.97 -10.39 -8.37
CA LEU A 74 0.21 -9.73 -7.77
C LEU A 74 1.48 -10.57 -7.93
N LYS A 75 1.40 -11.91 -7.80
CA LYS A 75 2.55 -12.81 -8.01
C LYS A 75 3.01 -12.79 -9.47
N ASP A 76 2.07 -12.90 -10.41
CA ASP A 76 2.37 -12.84 -11.85
C ASP A 76 3.09 -11.52 -12.19
N SER A 77 2.70 -10.41 -11.55
CA SER A 77 3.34 -9.10 -11.74
C SER A 77 4.77 -9.03 -11.20
N GLN A 78 5.14 -9.84 -10.20
CA GLN A 78 6.51 -9.88 -9.67
C GLN A 78 7.43 -10.79 -10.49
N GLU A 79 6.91 -11.89 -11.04
CA GLU A 79 7.68 -12.81 -11.87
C GLU A 79 8.09 -12.17 -13.20
N ASN A 80 7.22 -11.35 -13.78
CA ASN A 80 7.53 -10.57 -14.99
C ASN A 80 8.59 -9.46 -14.76
N ALA A 81 8.80 -9.03 -13.51
CA ALA A 81 9.80 -8.02 -13.18
C ALA A 81 11.20 -8.61 -12.96
N ASN A 82 11.30 -9.92 -12.72
CA ASN A 82 12.55 -10.63 -12.44
C ASN A 82 13.15 -11.34 -13.67
N GLN A 83 12.57 -11.13 -14.86
CA GLN A 83 13.02 -11.72 -16.14
C GLN A 83 13.69 -10.69 -17.09
N LEU A 84 14.01 -9.49 -16.59
CA LEU A 84 14.86 -8.47 -17.21
C LEU A 84 16.11 -8.25 -16.34
#